data_AF-A0A5N8VEY3-F1
#
_entry.id   AF-A0A5N8VEY3-F1
#
_cell.length_a   1.000
_cell.length_b   1.000
_cell.length_c   1.000
_cell.angle_alpha   90.00
_cell.angle_beta   90.00
_cell.angle_gamma   90.00
#
_symmetry.space_group_name_H-M   'P 1'
#
loop_
_entity.id
_entity.type
_entity.pdbx_description
1 polymer ?
#
loop_
_entity_poly.entity_id
_entity_poly.type
_entity_poly.pdbx_seq_one_letter_code
_entity_poly.pdbx_strand_id
1 'polypeptide(L)'
;MLERVVQTCAAFPSQWDAWTTEGAYLFLHYRHGEGCVERHPGPDVDTPDSWNQGLSEVLTQWDDGTGHGVISLEAFLAAAGLALAPGASVS
;
A
#
# COMPACT_ATOMS: atom_id res chain seq x y z
N MET A 1 -12.22 3.28 -1.85
CA MET A 1 -12.16 3.18 -0.37
C MET A 1 -11.59 1.83 0.01
N LEU A 2 -10.93 1.73 1.17
CA LEU A 2 -10.32 0.48 1.66
C LEU A 2 -11.25 -0.20 2.67
N GLU A 3 -11.57 -1.47 2.48
CA GLU A 3 -12.38 -2.26 3.42
C GLU A 3 -11.54 -3.07 4.42
N ARG A 4 -10.30 -3.38 4.05
CA ARG A 4 -9.34 -4.07 4.92
C ARG A 4 -7.94 -3.55 4.67
N VAL A 5 -7.19 -3.33 5.75
CA VAL A 5 -5.76 -2.99 5.70
C VAL A 5 -5.04 -3.83 6.76
N VAL A 6 -3.97 -4.51 6.34
CA VAL A 6 -3.14 -5.35 7.21
C VAL A 6 -1.72 -4.84 7.16
N GLN A 7 -1.14 -4.48 8.30
CA GLN A 7 0.26 -4.09 8.37
C GLN A 7 1.17 -5.32 8.29
N THR A 8 1.95 -5.42 7.22
CA THR A 8 2.88 -6.55 6.98
C THR A 8 4.29 -6.24 7.48
N CYS A 9 4.68 -4.96 7.49
CA CYS A 9 5.91 -4.49 8.12
C CYS A 9 5.71 -3.11 8.75
N ALA A 10 6.07 -2.95 10.02
CA ALA A 10 5.96 -1.68 10.76
C ALA A 10 7.27 -0.88 10.86
N ALA A 11 8.35 -1.42 10.30
CA ALA A 11 9.69 -0.88 10.45
C ALA A 11 10.13 -0.13 9.19
N PHE A 12 11.31 -0.46 8.66
CA PHE A 12 11.90 0.16 7.48
C PHE A 12 12.07 -0.93 6.42
N PRO A 13 11.17 -1.07 5.44
CA PRO A 13 10.05 -0.19 5.10
C PRO A 13 8.80 -0.34 5.99
N SER A 14 7.92 0.66 5.99
CA SER A 14 6.54 0.49 6.44
C SER A 14 5.68 -0.01 5.29
N GLN A 15 4.94 -1.09 5.51
CA GLN A 15 4.22 -1.82 4.46
C GLN A 15 2.84 -2.30 4.92
N TRP A 16 1.89 -2.25 3.99
CA TRP A 16 0.55 -2.78 4.19
C TRP A 16 0.01 -3.47 2.95
N ASP A 17 -0.76 -4.51 3.21
CA ASP A 17 -1.65 -5.13 2.26
C ASP A 17 -3.03 -4.51 2.45
N ALA A 18 -3.65 -4.02 1.38
CA ALA A 18 -4.98 -3.43 1.45
C ALA A 18 -5.93 -3.97 0.39
N TRP A 19 -7.20 -4.01 0.75
CA TRP A 19 -8.29 -4.44 -0.14
C TRP A 19 -9.27 -3.30 -0.29
N THR A 20 -9.60 -2.97 -1.54
CA THR A 20 -10.61 -1.97 -1.85
C THR A 20 -12.00 -2.58 -1.76
N THR A 21 -13.00 -1.74 -1.53
CA THR A 21 -14.42 -2.13 -1.61
C THR A 21 -14.86 -2.67 -2.98
N GLU A 22 -14.03 -2.51 -4.00
CA GLU A 22 -14.26 -2.99 -5.37
C GLU A 22 -13.55 -4.33 -5.64
N GLY A 23 -12.91 -4.91 -4.62
CA GLY A 23 -12.20 -6.18 -4.71
C GLY A 23 -10.78 -6.08 -5.29
N ALA A 24 -10.23 -4.87 -5.42
CA ALA A 24 -8.84 -4.70 -5.83
C ALA A 24 -7.89 -4.89 -4.64
N TYR A 25 -6.77 -5.53 -4.90
CA TYR A 25 -5.68 -5.65 -3.94
C TYR A 25 -4.62 -4.57 -4.21
N LEU A 26 -4.23 -3.86 -3.15
CA LEU A 26 -3.24 -2.81 -3.18
C LEU A 26 -2.08 -3.15 -2.25
N PHE A 27 -0.87 -2.97 -2.74
CA PHE A 27 0.35 -3.01 -1.95
C PHE A 27 0.80 -1.57 -1.64
N LEU A 28 0.93 -1.27 -0.35
CA LEU A 28 1.30 0.05 0.14
C LEU A 28 2.71 -0.05 0.72
N HIS A 29 3.61 0.80 0.27
CA HIS A 29 5.02 0.74 0.67
C HIS A 29 5.57 2.14 0.89
N TYR A 30 6.23 2.35 2.03
CA TYR A 30 6.96 3.56 2.36
C TYR A 30 8.41 3.26 2.77
N ARG A 31 9.38 3.89 2.10
CA ARG A 31 10.80 3.86 2.46
C ARG A 31 11.51 5.13 2.02
N HIS A 32 12.52 5.56 2.77
CA HIS A 32 13.37 6.71 2.40
C HIS A 32 12.60 7.99 2.04
N GLY A 33 11.45 8.27 2.67
CA GLY A 33 10.59 9.41 2.35
C GLY A 33 9.66 9.17 1.17
N GLU A 34 9.85 8.06 0.45
CA GLU A 34 9.07 7.68 -0.72
C GLU A 34 7.90 6.81 -0.33
N GLY A 35 6.69 7.19 -0.73
CA GLY A 35 5.49 6.36 -0.64
C GLY A 35 5.04 5.90 -2.02
N CYS A 36 4.57 4.66 -2.10
CA CYS A 36 4.09 4.03 -3.33
C CYS A 36 2.83 3.21 -3.05
N VAL A 37 1.83 3.33 -3.93
CA VAL A 37 0.65 2.46 -3.96
C VAL A 37 0.63 1.73 -5.29
N GLU A 38 0.64 0.41 -5.22
CA GLU A 38 0.61 -0.47 -6.38
C GLU A 38 -0.64 -1.33 -6.36
N ARG A 39 -1.36 -1.41 -7.48
CA ARG A 39 -2.41 -2.40 -7.66
C ARG A 39 -1.79 -3.72 -8.11
N HIS A 40 -2.21 -4.81 -7.49
CA HIS A 40 -1.74 -6.16 -7.79
C HIS A 40 -2.91 -7.12 -8.02
N PRO A 41 -2.72 -8.20 -8.78
CA PRO A 41 -3.75 -9.22 -9.01
C PRO A 41 -4.13 -10.00 -7.74
N GLY A 42 -3.29 -10.01 -6.70
CA GLY A 42 -3.61 -10.57 -5.38
C GLY A 42 -2.39 -10.68 -4.45
N PRO A 43 -2.61 -11.01 -3.16
CA PRO A 43 -1.55 -11.16 -2.16
C PRO A 43 -0.73 -12.46 -2.32
N ASP A 44 -1.37 -13.54 -2.83
CA ASP A 44 -0.75 -14.86 -2.98
C ASP A 44 0.09 -14.99 -4.26
N VAL A 45 0.26 -13.90 -4.99
CA VAL A 45 0.95 -13.89 -6.27
C VAL A 45 2.44 -13.67 -6.04
N ASP A 46 3.01 -14.47 -5.14
CA ASP A 46 4.40 -14.40 -4.67
C ASP A 46 5.33 -15.25 -5.55
N THR A 47 5.21 -15.09 -6.87
CA THR A 47 6.21 -15.58 -7.82
C THR A 47 6.90 -14.37 -8.46
N PRO A 48 8.24 -14.36 -8.57
CA PRO A 48 8.96 -13.30 -9.29
C PRO A 48 8.43 -13.06 -10.71
N ASP A 49 7.76 -14.05 -11.31
CA ASP A 49 7.14 -13.96 -12.63
C ASP A 49 5.83 -13.15 -12.66
N SER A 50 5.16 -12.91 -11.54
CA SER A 50 3.87 -12.19 -11.51
C SER A 50 4.03 -10.68 -11.46
N TRP A 51 4.99 -10.19 -10.67
CA TRP A 51 5.42 -8.79 -10.63
C TRP A 51 5.94 -8.35 -12.00
N ASN A 52 6.55 -9.27 -12.76
CA ASN A 52 7.18 -9.04 -14.06
C ASN A 52 6.26 -9.22 -15.27
N GLN A 53 5.00 -9.63 -15.09
CA GLN A 53 4.06 -9.79 -16.22
C GLN A 53 3.30 -8.50 -16.59
N GLY A 54 3.63 -7.36 -15.98
CA GLY A 54 2.97 -6.08 -16.25
C GLY A 54 1.51 -6.03 -15.79
N LEU A 55 1.12 -6.93 -14.89
CA LEU A 55 -0.22 -6.98 -14.29
C LEU A 55 -0.34 -6.03 -13.08
N SER A 56 0.79 -5.52 -12.61
CA SER A 56 0.88 -4.55 -11.53
C SER A 56 0.92 -3.13 -12.09
N GLU A 57 0.22 -2.22 -11.44
CA GLU A 57 0.14 -0.81 -11.85
C GLU A 57 0.47 0.09 -10.66
N VAL A 58 1.43 1.00 -10.82
CA VAL A 58 1.68 2.08 -9.86
C VAL A 58 0.54 3.09 -9.99
N LEU A 59 -0.27 3.21 -8.94
CA LEU A 59 -1.40 4.15 -8.91
C LEU A 59 -0.96 5.55 -8.46
N THR A 60 -0.05 5.60 -7.49
CA THR A 60 0.54 6.85 -7.00
C THR A 60 1.92 6.59 -6.41
N GLN A 61 2.81 7.57 -6.58
CA GLN A 61 4.13 7.60 -5.99
C GLN A 61 4.46 9.04 -5.61
N TRP A 62 5.08 9.22 -4.45
CA TRP A 62 5.51 10.52 -3.97
C TRP A 62 6.79 10.42 -3.14
N ASP A 63 7.42 11.58 -2.93
CA ASP A 63 8.56 11.79 -2.03
C ASP A 63 8.20 12.95 -1.09
N ASP A 64 8.27 12.72 0.22
CA ASP A 64 7.97 13.72 1.24
C ASP A 64 9.20 14.55 1.68
N GLY A 65 10.39 14.23 1.14
CA GLY A 65 11.65 14.91 1.39
C GLY A 65 12.28 14.63 2.76
N THR A 66 11.70 13.73 3.56
CA THR A 66 12.19 13.44 4.93
C THR A 66 13.28 12.39 4.98
N GLY A 67 13.33 11.48 4.00
CA GLY A 67 14.23 10.32 4.04
C GLY A 67 13.86 9.29 5.11
N HIS A 68 12.71 9.42 5.79
CA HIS A 68 12.27 8.49 6.83
C HIS A 68 11.85 7.14 6.24
N GLY A 69 11.82 6.07 7.04
CA GLY A 69 11.21 4.80 6.59
C GLY A 69 10.05 4.33 7.44
N VAL A 70 9.61 5.14 8.40
CA VAL A 70 8.42 4.87 9.20
C VAL A 70 7.41 5.99 8.96
N ILE A 71 6.17 5.59 8.71
CA ILE A 71 5.03 6.49 8.58
C ILE A 71 3.80 5.80 9.19
N SER A 72 2.90 6.57 9.80
CA SER A 72 1.63 6.00 10.26
C SER A 72 0.72 5.67 9.08
N LEU A 73 -0.17 4.69 9.25
CA LEU A 73 -1.16 4.37 8.22
C LEU A 73 -2.00 5.60 7.85
N GLU A 74 -2.44 6.39 8.84
CA GLU A 74 -3.23 7.61 8.62
C GLU A 74 -2.49 8.61 7.72
N ALA A 75 -1.22 8.91 8.03
CA ALA A 75 -0.42 9.83 7.25
C ALA A 75 -0.16 9.30 5.83
N PHE A 76 0.09 8.00 5.69
CA PHE A 76 0.26 7.37 4.40
C PHE A 76 -1.00 7.48 3.54
N LEU A 77 -2.17 7.14 4.08
CA LEU A 77 -3.44 7.21 3.35
C LEU A 77 -3.77 8.64 2.94
N ALA A 78 -3.53 9.62 3.81
CA ALA A 78 -3.72 11.03 3.50
C ALA A 78 -2.82 11.49 2.33
N ALA A 79 -1.54 11.11 2.33
CA ALA A 79 -0.61 11.43 1.25
C ALA A 79 -0.97 10.73 -0.07
N ALA A 80 -1.48 9.49 0.00
CA ALA A 80 -1.89 8.72 -1.16
C ALA A 80 -3.26 9.13 -1.74
N GLY A 81 -4.02 10.01 -1.07
CA GLY A 81 -5.40 10.32 -1.43
C GLY A 81 -6.36 9.13 -1.23
N LEU A 82 -6.03 8.21 -0.33
CA LEU A 82 -6.83 7.03 0.01
C LEU A 82 -7.64 7.26 1.28
N ALA A 83 -8.75 6.54 1.41
CA ALA A 83 -9.62 6.60 2.58
C ALA A 83 -10.15 5.21 2.96
N LEU A 84 -10.28 4.97 4.27
CA LEU A 84 -10.96 3.81 4.81
C LEU A 84 -12.48 3.91 4.57
N ALA A 85 -13.11 2.78 4.24
CA ALA A 85 -14.55 2.66 4.24
C ALA A 85 -15.10 2.67 5.67
N PRO A 86 -16.37 3.05 5.90
CA PRO A 86 -17.02 2.86 7.19
C PRO A 86 -16.97 1.38 7.61
N GLY A 87 -16.45 1.11 8.81
CA GLY A 87 -16.30 -0.26 9.32
C GLY A 87 -15.13 -1.05 8.74
N ALA A 88 -14.18 -0.40 8.06
CA ALA A 88 -12.97 -1.04 7.57
C ALA A 88 -12.19 -1.72 8.71
N SER A 89 -11.67 -2.92 8.44
CA SER A 89 -10.80 -3.64 9.37
C SER A 89 -9.36 -3.16 9.20
N VAL A 90 -8.71 -2.78 10.30
CA VAL A 90 -7.29 -2.43 10.35
C VAL A 90 -6.62 -3.31 11.40
N SER A 91 -5.56 -4.03 11.02
CA SER A 91 -4.82 -4.94 11.89
C SER A 91 -3.32 -4.89 11.68
#